data_AF-A0A977KZ74-F1
#
_entry.id   AF-A0A977KZ74-F1
#
_cell.length_a   1.000
_cell.length_b   1.000
_cell.length_c   1.000
_cell.angle_alpha   90.00
_cell.angle_beta   90.00
_cell.angle_gamma   90.00
#
_symmetry.space_group_name_H-M   'P 1'
#
loop_
_entity.id
_entity.type
_entity.pdbx_description
1 polymer ?
#
loop_
_entity_poly.entity_id
_entity_poly.type
_entity_poly.pdbx_seq_one_letter_code
_entity_poly.pdbx_strand_id
1 'polypeptide(L)'
;MKRKVKGQLTVTRIAILGTQELNKWKSEELDTIALRLGQLRCDLWNEFGSLKAWGISKFEIDKQLRPFREKYELPAKLWDSTLYDVIDDIHLVQASCIEKVMKALRQSYQTFHSKKGVLQLTLESRDWLNHPKLCSLVRKYWHRGHTKGEHLTFAISRNT
;
A
#
# COMPACT_ATOMS: atom_id res chain seq x y z
N MET A 1 -2.78 21.95 28.16
CA MET A 1 -3.06 21.49 26.77
C MET A 1 -1.73 21.30 26.04
N LYS A 2 -1.36 20.06 25.68
CA LYS A 2 -0.10 19.79 24.97
C LYS A 2 -0.26 20.15 23.48
N ARG A 3 0.50 21.14 23.00
CA ARG A 3 0.55 21.53 21.59
C ARG A 3 1.16 20.37 20.79
N LYS A 4 0.38 19.74 19.89
CA LYS A 4 0.93 18.81 18.89
C LYS A 4 1.73 19.61 17.88
N VAL A 5 3.05 19.41 17.87
CA VAL A 5 3.94 20.00 16.87
C VAL A 5 3.69 19.28 15.54
N LYS A 6 3.41 20.04 14.48
CA LYS A 6 3.24 19.51 13.12
C LYS A 6 4.55 18.81 12.71
N GLY A 7 4.49 17.51 12.41
CA GLY A 7 5.65 16.71 11.98
C GLY A 7 6.14 15.64 12.96
N GLN A 8 5.47 15.46 14.11
CA GLN A 8 5.85 14.42 15.07
C GLN A 8 5.44 13.02 14.54
N LEU A 9 6.43 12.19 14.20
CA LEU A 9 6.26 10.79 13.88
C LEU A 9 6.11 9.98 15.18
N THR A 10 5.08 9.15 15.29
CA THR A 10 4.93 8.20 16.40
C THR A 10 5.58 6.89 15.99
N VAL A 11 6.82 6.65 16.44
CA VAL A 11 7.46 5.33 16.33
C VAL A 11 7.26 4.62 17.66
N THR A 12 6.54 3.50 17.66
CA THR A 12 6.41 2.66 18.84
C THR A 12 7.67 1.81 18.96
N ARG A 13 8.67 2.28 19.73
CA ARG A 13 9.77 1.42 20.18
C ARG A 13 9.20 0.42 21.17
N ILE A 14 9.11 -0.85 20.77
CA ILE A 14 8.90 -1.94 21.72
C ILE A 14 10.24 -2.16 22.43
N ALA A 15 10.46 -1.42 23.52
CA ALA A 15 11.52 -1.76 24.45
C ALA A 15 11.07 -3.02 25.20
N ILE A 16 11.79 -4.12 25.02
CA ILE A 16 11.64 -5.28 25.88
C ILE A 16 12.05 -4.81 27.28
N LEU A 17 11.10 -4.78 28.21
CA LEU A 17 11.33 -4.42 29.61
C LEU A 17 12.52 -5.25 30.15
N GLY A 18 13.65 -4.59 30.42
CA GLY A 18 14.82 -5.21 31.06
C GLY A 18 16.15 -5.14 30.30
N THR A 19 16.20 -4.68 29.04
CA THR A 19 17.48 -4.44 28.36
C THR A 19 17.87 -2.96 28.43
N GLN A 20 18.94 -2.66 29.20
CA GLN A 20 19.73 -1.44 28.98
C GLN A 20 20.08 -1.39 27.49
N GLU A 21 19.78 -0.26 26.86
CA GLU A 21 20.06 0.15 25.48
C GLU A 21 20.51 -0.95 24.50
N LEU A 22 19.72 -1.19 23.44
CA LEU A 22 20.13 -2.03 22.30
C LEU A 22 21.57 -1.70 21.88
N ASN A 23 22.42 -2.72 21.79
CA ASN A 23 23.78 -2.57 21.28
C ASN A 23 23.76 -1.76 19.98
N LYS A 24 24.66 -0.77 19.86
CA LYS A 24 24.69 0.17 18.74
C LYS A 24 24.58 -0.51 17.37
N TRP A 25 25.34 -1.57 17.16
CA TRP A 25 25.32 -2.33 15.90
C TRP A 25 23.96 -2.98 15.59
N LYS A 26 23.23 -3.46 16.61
CA LYS A 26 21.87 -4.02 16.43
C LYS A 26 20.88 -2.93 16.04
N SER A 27 21.05 -1.73 16.59
CA SER A 27 20.22 -0.57 16.20
C SER A 27 20.49 -0.19 14.74
N GLU A 28 21.75 -0.08 14.35
CA GLU A 28 22.16 0.26 12.98
C GLU A 28 21.67 -0.77 11.95
N GLU A 29 21.70 -2.06 12.30
CA GLU A 29 21.17 -3.13 11.47
C GLU A 29 19.63 -3.02 11.30
N LEU A 30 18.91 -2.77 12.39
CA LEU A 30 17.46 -2.56 12.34
C LEU A 30 17.08 -1.34 11.51
N ASP A 31 17.82 -0.23 11.63
CA ASP A 31 17.60 0.98 10.83
C ASP A 31 17.84 0.71 9.34
N THR A 32 18.86 -0.07 9.00
CA THR A 32 19.16 -0.49 7.63
C THR A 32 18.04 -1.36 7.05
N ILE A 33 17.55 -2.33 7.83
CA ILE A 33 16.41 -3.17 7.45
C ILE A 33 15.16 -2.32 7.24
N ALA A 34 14.88 -1.39 8.15
CA ALA A 34 13.72 -0.50 8.06
C ALA A 34 13.79 0.39 6.81
N LEU A 35 14.97 0.90 6.45
CA LEU A 35 15.18 1.68 5.23
C LEU A 35 14.87 0.85 3.98
N ARG A 36 15.43 -0.36 3.89
CA ARG A 36 15.23 -1.29 2.76
C ARG A 36 13.76 -1.72 2.63
N LEU A 37 13.09 -1.98 3.75
CA LEU A 37 11.66 -2.26 3.77
C LEU A 37 10.83 -1.05 3.32
N GLY A 38 11.20 0.16 3.74
CA GLY A 38 10.59 1.40 3.29
C GLY A 38 10.71 1.59 1.77
N GLN A 39 11.87 1.30 1.20
CA GLN A 39 12.11 1.33 -0.25
C GLN A 39 11.24 0.30 -0.98
N LEU A 40 11.22 -0.96 -0.52
CA LEU A 40 10.35 -2.00 -1.08
C LEU A 40 8.88 -1.56 -1.09
N ARG A 41 8.36 -1.02 0.03
CA ARG A 41 6.98 -0.52 0.11
C ARG A 41 6.72 0.60 -0.91
N CYS A 42 7.67 1.53 -1.09
CA CYS A 42 7.52 2.63 -2.03
C CYS A 42 7.50 2.13 -3.48
N ASP A 43 8.43 1.24 -3.84
CA ASP A 43 8.51 0.65 -5.17
C ASP A 43 7.21 -0.10 -5.53
N LEU A 44 6.70 -0.92 -4.60
CA LEU A 44 5.44 -1.63 -4.78
C LEU A 44 4.24 -0.69 -5.00
N TRP A 45 4.13 0.39 -4.21
CA TRP A 45 3.07 1.39 -4.39
C TRP A 45 3.23 2.20 -5.69
N ASN A 46 4.46 2.43 -6.12
CA ASN A 46 4.73 3.15 -7.37
C ASN A 46 4.34 2.31 -8.59
N GLU A 47 4.65 1.02 -8.57
CA GLU A 47 4.37 0.09 -9.67
C GLU A 47 2.91 -0.39 -9.67
N PHE A 48 2.46 -0.96 -8.55
CA PHE A 48 1.16 -1.63 -8.42
C PHE A 48 0.06 -0.76 -7.79
N GLY A 49 0.41 0.37 -7.17
CA GLY A 49 -0.57 1.30 -6.60
C GLY A 49 -1.28 2.19 -7.64
N SER A 50 -1.15 1.89 -8.93
CA SER A 50 -1.78 2.63 -10.02
C SER A 50 -2.97 1.88 -10.61
N LEU A 51 -3.85 2.59 -11.33
CA LEU A 51 -4.96 1.96 -12.07
C LEU A 51 -4.48 0.96 -13.15
N LYS A 52 -3.19 0.97 -13.52
CA LYS A 52 -2.63 0.00 -14.48
C LYS A 52 -2.53 -1.40 -13.89
N ALA A 53 -2.41 -1.52 -12.56
CA ALA A 53 -2.33 -2.79 -11.86
C ALA A 53 -3.68 -3.22 -11.24
N TRP A 54 -4.77 -2.59 -11.68
CA TRP A 54 -6.11 -2.93 -11.25
C TRP A 54 -6.47 -4.37 -11.62
N GLY A 55 -6.93 -5.15 -10.65
CA GLY A 55 -7.37 -6.53 -10.85
C GLY A 55 -6.24 -7.54 -11.07
N ILE A 56 -4.97 -7.15 -10.89
CA ILE A 56 -3.85 -8.09 -10.95
C ILE A 56 -3.84 -8.93 -9.66
N SER A 57 -3.71 -10.25 -9.82
CA SER A 57 -3.67 -11.18 -8.68
C SER A 57 -2.36 -11.07 -7.88
N LYS A 58 -2.43 -11.35 -6.58
CA LYS A 58 -1.28 -11.40 -5.69
C LYS A 58 -0.20 -12.39 -6.17
N PHE A 59 -0.62 -13.51 -6.75
CA PHE A 59 0.27 -14.53 -7.31
C PHE A 59 1.03 -14.05 -8.55
N GLU A 60 0.36 -13.28 -9.41
CA GLU A 60 0.99 -12.68 -10.59
C GLU A 60 2.08 -11.69 -10.18
N ILE A 61 1.77 -10.82 -9.19
CA ILE A 61 2.71 -9.84 -8.65
C ILE A 61 3.91 -10.53 -7.99
N ASP A 62 3.68 -11.55 -7.14
CA ASP A 62 4.76 -12.32 -6.54
C ASP A 62 5.66 -12.96 -7.60
N LYS A 63 5.07 -13.59 -8.62
CA LYS A 63 5.83 -14.22 -9.72
C LYS A 63 6.69 -13.22 -10.48
N GLN A 64 6.20 -12.00 -10.69
CA GLN A 64 6.95 -10.92 -11.37
C GLN A 64 8.10 -10.39 -10.52
N LEU A 65 7.94 -10.31 -9.20
CA LEU A 65 8.92 -9.68 -8.30
C LEU A 65 9.93 -10.65 -7.70
N ARG A 66 9.61 -11.95 -7.63
CA ARG A 66 10.47 -12.99 -7.07
C ARG A 66 11.90 -13.01 -7.66
N PRO A 67 12.12 -12.79 -8.98
CA PRO A 67 13.47 -12.68 -9.55
C PRO A 67 14.28 -11.48 -9.04
N PHE A 68 13.61 -10.41 -8.60
CA PHE A 68 14.24 -9.16 -8.16
C PHE A 68 14.35 -9.06 -6.65
N ARG A 69 14.07 -10.14 -5.91
CA ARG A 69 14.08 -10.15 -4.44
C ARG A 69 15.45 -9.73 -3.86
N GLU A 70 16.54 -10.13 -4.50
CA GLU A 70 17.90 -9.83 -4.05
C GLU A 70 18.23 -8.33 -4.09
N LYS A 71 17.51 -7.54 -4.91
CA LYS A 71 17.69 -6.07 -5.04
C LYS A 71 17.66 -5.35 -3.70
N TYR A 72 16.86 -5.83 -2.74
CA TYR A 72 16.64 -5.14 -1.47
C TYR A 72 17.55 -5.65 -0.35
N GLU A 73 18.35 -6.69 -0.58
CA GLU A 73 19.24 -7.29 0.44
C GLU A 73 18.51 -7.57 1.77
N LEU A 74 17.27 -8.06 1.69
CA LEU A 74 16.42 -8.35 2.84
C LEU A 74 16.37 -9.86 3.13
N PRO A 75 16.27 -10.24 4.42
CA PRO A 75 15.92 -11.61 4.79
C PRO A 75 14.61 -12.05 4.12
N ALA A 76 14.59 -13.31 3.67
CA ALA A 76 13.47 -13.91 2.94
C ALA A 76 12.10 -13.57 3.52
N LYS A 77 11.97 -13.87 4.82
CA LYS A 77 10.73 -13.76 5.57
C LYS A 77 10.22 -12.32 5.66
N LEU A 78 11.13 -11.35 5.82
CA LEU A 78 10.75 -9.94 5.89
C LEU A 78 10.29 -9.41 4.54
N TRP A 79 10.96 -9.84 3.46
CA TRP A 79 10.56 -9.51 2.11
C TRP A 79 9.18 -10.08 1.79
N ASP A 80 8.96 -11.38 2.02
CA ASP A 80 7.69 -12.06 1.71
C ASP A 80 6.53 -11.42 2.51
N SER A 81 6.72 -11.20 3.81
CA SER A 81 5.70 -10.56 4.67
C SER A 81 5.34 -9.17 4.16
N THR A 82 6.35 -8.34 3.88
CA THR A 82 6.13 -6.95 3.46
C THR A 82 5.50 -6.86 2.08
N LEU A 83 5.92 -7.75 1.16
CA LEU A 83 5.31 -7.85 -0.16
C LEU A 83 3.81 -8.13 -0.04
N TYR A 84 3.45 -9.15 0.72
CA TYR A 84 2.07 -9.56 0.87
C TYR A 84 1.22 -8.52 1.60
N ASP A 85 1.74 -7.92 2.68
CA ASP A 85 1.05 -6.85 3.40
C ASP A 85 0.76 -5.65 2.48
N VAL A 86 1.72 -5.24 1.65
CA VAL A 86 1.55 -4.09 0.76
C VAL A 86 0.58 -4.40 -0.39
N ILE A 87 0.62 -5.61 -0.95
CA ILE A 87 -0.35 -6.00 -1.98
C ILE A 87 -1.76 -6.02 -1.39
N ASP A 88 -1.93 -6.55 -0.19
CA ASP A 88 -3.23 -6.59 0.50
C ASP A 88 -3.72 -5.16 0.79
N ASP A 89 -2.85 -4.24 1.22
CA ASP A 89 -3.17 -2.82 1.37
C ASP A 89 -3.66 -2.19 0.04
N ILE A 90 -2.99 -2.49 -1.09
CA ILE A 90 -3.39 -2.00 -2.42
C ILE A 90 -4.76 -2.54 -2.82
N HIS A 91 -4.99 -3.85 -2.66
CA HIS A 91 -6.27 -4.49 -2.96
C HIS A 91 -7.39 -3.97 -2.06
N LEU A 92 -7.10 -3.66 -0.80
CA LEU A 92 -8.06 -3.05 0.12
C LEU A 92 -8.50 -1.66 -0.36
N VAL A 93 -7.56 -0.84 -0.88
CA VAL A 93 -7.89 0.47 -1.47
C VAL A 93 -8.75 0.30 -2.73
N GLN A 94 -8.45 -0.69 -3.57
CA GLN A 94 -9.27 -1.03 -4.75
C GLN A 94 -10.68 -1.44 -4.33
N ALA A 95 -10.83 -2.36 -3.37
CA ALA A 95 -12.11 -2.79 -2.84
C ALA A 95 -12.92 -1.62 -2.26
N SER A 96 -12.28 -0.73 -1.49
CA SER A 96 -12.92 0.47 -0.95
C SER A 96 -13.43 1.41 -2.07
N CYS A 97 -12.67 1.55 -3.15
CA CYS A 97 -13.09 2.31 -4.32
C CYS A 97 -14.32 1.66 -4.99
N ILE A 98 -14.30 0.34 -5.19
CA ILE A 98 -15.42 -0.42 -5.77
C ILE A 98 -16.68 -0.21 -4.92
N GLU A 99 -16.59 -0.33 -3.60
CA GLU A 99 -17.74 -0.12 -2.71
C GLU A 99 -18.34 1.28 -2.83
N LYS A 100 -17.50 2.32 -2.91
CA LYS A 100 -17.95 3.71 -3.11
C LYS A 100 -18.65 3.90 -4.45
N VAL A 101 -18.10 3.34 -5.53
CA VAL A 101 -18.72 3.35 -6.87
C VAL A 101 -20.07 2.64 -6.83
N MET A 102 -20.14 1.47 -6.21
CA MET A 102 -21.37 0.70 -6.05
C MET A 102 -22.43 1.45 -5.26
N LYS A 103 -22.03 2.16 -4.19
CA LYS A 103 -22.94 2.99 -3.39
C LYS A 103 -23.50 4.17 -4.20
N ALA A 104 -22.66 4.85 -4.98
CA ALA A 104 -23.09 5.95 -5.85
C ALA A 104 -24.08 5.48 -6.93
N LEU A 105 -23.84 4.30 -7.51
CA LEU A 105 -24.72 3.70 -8.51
C LEU A 105 -26.06 3.26 -7.91
N ARG A 106 -26.07 2.68 -6.70
CA ARG A 106 -27.32 2.37 -5.97
C ARG A 106 -28.20 3.59 -5.76
N GLN A 107 -27.60 4.73 -5.40
CA GLN A 107 -28.32 5.98 -5.20
C GLN A 107 -28.90 6.54 -6.50
N SER A 108 -28.28 6.22 -7.64
CA SER A 108 -28.65 6.77 -8.95
C SER A 108 -29.64 5.89 -9.72
N TYR A 109 -29.75 4.59 -9.43
CA TYR A 109 -30.55 3.65 -10.22
C TYR A 109 -31.35 2.67 -9.34
N GLN A 110 -32.68 2.64 -9.51
CA GLN A 110 -33.57 1.68 -8.82
C GLN A 110 -33.43 0.24 -9.34
N THR A 111 -33.05 0.05 -10.62
CA THR A 111 -32.82 -1.28 -11.23
C THR A 111 -31.47 -1.89 -10.87
N PHE A 112 -30.71 -1.27 -9.96
CA PHE A 112 -29.38 -1.73 -9.55
C PHE A 112 -29.37 -3.13 -8.94
N HIS A 113 -30.42 -3.49 -8.18
CA HIS A 113 -30.47 -4.74 -7.42
C HIS A 113 -30.36 -5.99 -8.31
N SER A 114 -30.92 -5.97 -9.51
CA SER A 114 -30.90 -7.12 -10.43
C SER A 114 -29.55 -7.34 -11.13
N LYS A 115 -28.70 -6.29 -11.21
CA LYS A 115 -27.44 -6.32 -11.96
C LYS A 115 -26.19 -6.16 -11.07
N LYS A 116 -26.37 -6.16 -9.74
CA LYS A 116 -25.29 -5.93 -8.77
C LYS A 116 -24.09 -6.87 -8.95
N GLY A 117 -24.33 -8.17 -9.13
CA GLY A 117 -23.25 -9.16 -9.23
C GLY A 117 -22.39 -8.98 -10.47
N VAL A 118 -23.02 -8.80 -11.63
CA VAL A 118 -22.31 -8.56 -12.90
C VAL A 118 -21.50 -7.26 -12.82
N LEU A 119 -22.09 -6.20 -12.27
CA LEU A 119 -21.41 -4.92 -12.13
C LEU A 119 -20.21 -5.01 -11.18
N GLN A 120 -20.31 -5.77 -10.09
CA GLN A 120 -19.20 -6.00 -9.17
C GLN A 120 -18.04 -6.71 -9.89
N LEU A 121 -18.33 -7.78 -10.63
CA LEU A 121 -17.32 -8.50 -11.42
C LEU A 121 -16.66 -7.59 -12.46
N THR A 122 -17.43 -6.73 -13.15
CA THR A 122 -16.90 -5.74 -14.11
C THR A 122 -16.01 -4.69 -13.43
N LEU A 123 -16.26 -4.36 -12.16
CA LEU A 123 -15.46 -3.39 -11.39
C LEU A 123 -14.22 -4.04 -10.76
N GLU A 124 -14.28 -5.31 -10.38
CA GLU A 124 -13.12 -6.10 -9.93
C GLU A 124 -12.19 -6.41 -11.11
N SER A 125 -12.76 -6.68 -12.29
CA SER A 125 -12.02 -6.78 -13.53
C SER A 125 -11.60 -5.40 -14.03
N ARG A 126 -10.88 -5.38 -15.16
CA ARG A 126 -10.48 -4.14 -15.84
C ARG A 126 -11.46 -3.74 -16.95
N ASP A 127 -12.60 -4.43 -17.06
CA ASP A 127 -13.59 -4.23 -18.11
C ASP A 127 -14.35 -2.91 -17.97
N TRP A 128 -14.38 -2.33 -16.77
CA TRP A 128 -14.95 -1.00 -16.55
C TRP A 128 -14.30 0.10 -17.39
N LEU A 129 -13.09 -0.11 -17.92
CA LEU A 129 -12.45 0.79 -18.89
C LEU A 129 -13.26 0.99 -20.17
N ASN A 130 -14.06 -0.01 -20.55
CA ASN A 130 -14.91 0.02 -21.74
C ASN A 130 -16.20 0.83 -21.51
N HIS A 131 -16.46 1.28 -20.29
CA HIS A 131 -17.68 1.98 -19.91
C HIS A 131 -17.37 3.40 -19.41
N PRO A 132 -17.63 4.45 -20.21
CA PRO A 132 -17.25 5.83 -19.87
C PRO A 132 -17.80 6.32 -18.50
N LYS A 133 -19.01 5.91 -18.14
CA LYS A 133 -19.63 6.25 -16.85
C LYS A 133 -18.88 5.60 -15.68
N LEU A 134 -18.48 4.33 -15.79
CA LEU A 134 -17.73 3.64 -14.74
C LEU A 134 -16.33 4.22 -14.61
N CYS A 135 -15.66 4.53 -15.73
CA CYS A 135 -14.38 5.24 -15.72
C CYS A 135 -14.41 6.54 -14.92
N SER A 136 -15.44 7.36 -15.15
CA SER A 136 -15.61 8.63 -14.44
C SER A 136 -15.78 8.41 -12.92
N LEU A 137 -16.60 7.44 -12.53
CA LEU A 137 -16.85 7.13 -11.12
C LEU A 137 -15.62 6.54 -10.43
N VAL A 138 -14.93 5.59 -11.06
CA VAL A 138 -13.70 5.00 -10.51
C VAL A 138 -12.65 6.08 -10.34
N ARG A 139 -12.38 6.92 -11.35
CA ARG A 139 -11.41 8.01 -11.24
C ARG A 139 -11.79 9.05 -10.18
N LYS A 140 -13.10 9.26 -9.93
CA LYS A 140 -13.59 10.17 -8.91
C LYS A 140 -13.32 9.65 -7.48
N TYR A 141 -13.50 8.34 -7.25
CA TYR A 141 -13.34 7.73 -5.92
C TYR A 141 -11.96 7.12 -5.69
N TRP A 142 -11.16 6.98 -6.75
CA TRP A 142 -9.78 6.52 -6.67
C TRP A 142 -8.91 7.61 -6.07
N HIS A 143 -8.61 7.45 -4.80
CA HIS A 143 -7.57 8.20 -4.14
C HIS A 143 -6.33 7.33 -4.16
N ARG A 144 -5.35 7.68 -5.00
CA ARG A 144 -4.03 7.05 -4.93
C ARG A 144 -3.53 7.29 -3.50
N GLY A 145 -3.33 6.21 -2.75
CA GLY A 145 -2.70 6.29 -1.44
C GLY A 145 -1.31 6.87 -1.65
N HIS A 146 -1.12 8.15 -1.31
CA HIS A 146 0.22 8.67 -1.15
C HIS A 146 0.75 8.07 0.16
N THR A 147 1.47 6.96 0.05
CA THR A 147 2.32 6.52 1.15
C THR A 147 3.26 7.68 1.41
N LYS A 148 3.19 8.32 2.58
CA LYS A 148 4.15 9.35 3.03
C LYS A 148 5.51 8.69 3.31
N GLY A 149 6.08 8.01 2.31
CA GLY A 149 7.39 7.38 2.34
C GLY A 149 8.52 8.35 2.00
N GLU A 150 8.21 9.52 1.43
CA GLU A 150 9.20 10.53 0.99
C GLU A 150 9.99 11.19 2.15
N HIS A 151 9.67 10.90 3.41
CA HIS A 151 10.41 11.42 4.57
C HIS A 151 11.35 10.42 5.25
N LEU A 152 11.50 9.19 4.74
CA LEU A 152 12.47 8.23 5.29
C LEU A 152 13.87 8.34 4.67
N THR A 153 14.03 9.11 3.59
CA THR A 153 15.32 9.25 2.88
C THR A 153 16.18 10.42 3.36
N PHE A 154 15.68 11.31 4.23
CA PHE A 154 16.38 12.56 4.60
C PHE A 154 16.83 12.67 6.06
N ALA A 155 16.62 11.65 6.91
CA ALA A 155 16.94 11.73 8.34
C ALA A 155 18.20 10.95 8.78
N ILE A 156 18.99 10.38 7.85
CA ILE A 156 20.28 9.71 8.17
C ILE A 156 21.50 10.57 7.76
N SER A 157 21.28 11.82 7.34
CA SER A 157 22.37 12.80 7.18
C SER A 157 22.08 14.04 8.00
N ARG A 158 22.52 14.00 9.26
CA ARG A 158 22.95 15.15 10.10
C ARG A 158 23.11 14.67 11.53
N ASN A 159 24.31 14.19 11.84
CA ASN A 159 25.07 14.56 13.03
C ASN A 159 26.44 13.88 12.91
N THR A 160 27.34 14.54 12.20
CA THR A 160 28.72 14.70 12.68
C THR A 160 28.70 15.44 14.00
#